data_AF-A0A956YXY3-F1
#
_entry.id   AF-A0A956YXY3-F1
#
_cell.length_a   1.000
_cell.length_b   1.000
_cell.length_c   1.000
_cell.angle_alpha   90.00
_cell.angle_beta   90.00
_cell.angle_gamma   90.00
#
_symmetry.space_group_name_H-M   'P 1'
#
loop_
_entity.id
_entity.type
_entity.pdbx_description
1 polymer ?
#
loop_
_entity_poly.entity_id
_entity_poly.type
_entity_poly.pdbx_seq_one_letter_code
_entity_poly.pdbx_strand_id
1 'polypeptide(L)'
;MANVITYVESQAASIDTAVAGGEYSRHRMPLPEEYEAKRDYSDLVKLFPQMTRIFQGVLGCYLRYKFHPEAASTEASAAFFPQLERFARQCGATAIGYARITPDLIFKDFVIPHQNAIVIISEMRKEPFVTAPSVESMTEVAKAYADTTLIANKLS
;
A
#
# COMPACT_ATOMS: atom_id res chain seq x y z
N MET A 1 9.20 -1.96 -13.98
CA MET A 1 8.76 -1.29 -12.74
C MET A 1 9.53 -0.01 -12.45
N ALA A 2 10.86 0.05 -12.65
CA ALA A 2 11.65 1.28 -12.42
C ALA A 2 11.04 2.55 -13.06
N ASN A 3 10.69 2.50 -14.35
CA ASN A 3 10.08 3.64 -15.04
C ASN A 3 8.70 4.08 -14.50
N VAL A 4 7.95 3.17 -13.85
CA VAL A 4 6.65 3.48 -13.23
C VAL A 4 6.86 4.23 -11.91
N ILE A 5 7.84 3.80 -11.12
CA ILE A 5 8.19 4.43 -9.83
C ILE A 5 8.65 5.88 -10.07
N THR A 6 9.59 6.07 -10.99
CA THR A 6 10.10 7.41 -11.33
C THR A 6 8.99 8.33 -11.87
N TYR A 7 8.04 7.78 -12.63
CA TYR A 7 6.88 8.56 -13.09
C TYR A 7 6.00 9.00 -11.92
N VAL A 8 5.61 8.09 -11.04
CA VAL A 8 4.75 8.39 -9.87
C VAL A 8 5.40 9.45 -8.97
N GLU A 9 6.70 9.31 -8.68
CA GLU A 9 7.46 10.26 -7.87
C GLU A 9 7.53 11.64 -8.53
N SER A 10 7.80 11.70 -9.84
CA SER A 10 7.85 12.98 -10.57
C SER A 10 6.50 13.71 -10.57
N GLN A 11 5.40 12.97 -10.68
CA GLN A 11 4.05 13.53 -10.63
C GLN A 11 3.68 13.95 -9.20
N ALA A 12 4.06 13.16 -8.21
CA ALA A 12 3.81 13.48 -6.80
C ALA A 12 4.50 14.78 -6.40
N ALA A 13 5.74 15.02 -6.88
CA ALA A 13 6.48 16.26 -6.62
C ALA A 13 5.83 17.52 -7.18
N SER A 14 4.98 17.41 -8.21
CA SER A 14 4.31 18.56 -8.84
C SER A 14 3.01 18.99 -8.17
N ILE A 15 2.56 18.29 -7.12
CA ILE A 15 1.29 18.58 -6.44
C ILE A 15 1.53 19.52 -5.25
N ASP A 16 0.69 20.55 -5.09
CA ASP A 16 0.83 21.56 -4.03
C ASP A 16 0.80 20.97 -2.60
N THR A 17 0.11 19.84 -2.41
CA THR A 17 0.01 19.14 -1.12
C THR A 17 1.12 18.11 -0.90
N ALA A 18 2.13 18.08 -1.77
CA ALA A 18 3.17 17.09 -1.71
C ALA A 18 4.01 17.22 -0.42
N VAL A 19 4.40 16.07 0.12
CA VAL A 19 5.27 15.99 1.30
C VAL A 19 6.49 15.17 0.92
N ALA A 20 7.66 15.80 0.95
CA ALA A 20 8.95 15.15 0.76
C ALA A 20 9.58 14.78 2.10
N GLY A 21 10.45 13.77 2.08
CA GLY A 21 11.31 13.47 3.22
C GLY A 21 12.18 14.67 3.61
N GLY A 22 12.13 15.06 4.88
CA GLY A 22 13.00 16.11 5.45
C GLY A 22 14.42 15.64 5.76
N GLU A 23 15.25 16.55 6.29
CA GLU A 23 16.67 16.30 6.61
C GLU A 23 16.91 15.11 7.55
N TYR A 24 16.03 14.94 8.55
CA TYR A 24 16.10 13.86 9.55
C TYR A 24 15.34 12.59 9.15
N SER A 25 14.86 12.52 7.90
CA SER A 25 14.15 11.35 7.40
C SER A 25 15.04 10.13 7.37
N ARG A 26 14.45 8.97 7.67
CA ARG A 26 15.17 7.71 7.62
C ARG A 26 15.54 7.39 6.17
N HIS A 27 16.75 6.88 5.96
CA HIS A 27 17.06 6.22 4.70
C HIS A 27 16.30 4.89 4.62
N ARG A 28 15.91 4.50 3.40
CA ARG A 28 15.38 3.16 3.17
C ARG A 28 16.41 2.13 3.61
N MET A 29 15.94 1.10 4.33
CA MET A 29 16.78 -0.05 4.66
C MET A 29 17.23 -0.75 3.36
N PRO A 30 18.55 -0.90 3.11
CA PRO A 30 19.02 -1.67 1.97
C PRO A 30 18.54 -3.12 2.12
N LEU A 31 18.13 -3.74 1.01
CA LEU A 31 17.86 -5.17 1.02
C LEU A 31 19.21 -5.90 1.17
N PRO A 32 19.38 -6.83 2.13
CA PRO A 32 20.60 -7.61 2.24
C PRO A 32 20.84 -8.39 0.93
N GLU A 33 22.05 -8.37 0.40
CA GLU A 33 22.44 -9.15 -0.80
C GLU A 33 22.23 -10.66 -0.59
N GLU A 34 22.26 -11.10 0.67
CA GLU A 34 22.22 -12.49 1.11
C GLU A 34 20.82 -13.13 1.05
N TYR A 35 19.78 -12.38 0.65
CA TYR A 35 18.40 -12.87 0.56
C TYR A 35 18.11 -13.71 -0.70
N GLU A 36 19.14 -14.34 -1.29
CA GLU A 36 18.98 -15.44 -2.25
C GLU A 36 18.66 -16.75 -1.50
N ALA A 37 17.51 -16.78 -0.81
CA ALA A 37 16.97 -18.05 -0.34
C ALA A 37 16.74 -18.94 -1.58
N LYS A 38 17.23 -20.19 -1.56
CA LYS A 38 16.87 -21.21 -2.54
C LYS A 38 15.34 -21.28 -2.62
N ARG A 39 14.77 -20.64 -3.64
CA ARG A 39 13.32 -20.65 -3.86
C ARG A 39 12.95 -22.03 -4.37
N ASP A 40 12.21 -22.77 -3.56
CA ASP A 40 11.50 -23.93 -4.06
C ASP A 40 10.37 -23.43 -4.98
N TYR A 41 10.53 -23.68 -6.28
CA TYR A 41 9.57 -23.25 -7.29
C TYR A 41 8.21 -23.95 -7.15
N SER A 42 8.13 -25.06 -6.41
CA SER A 42 6.86 -25.75 -6.14
C SER A 42 5.93 -24.91 -5.25
N ASP A 43 6.50 -24.04 -4.39
CA ASP A 43 5.73 -23.16 -3.51
C ASP A 43 5.12 -21.96 -4.26
N LEU A 44 5.66 -21.62 -5.44
CA LEU A 44 5.10 -20.57 -6.29
C LEU A 44 3.69 -20.92 -6.77
N VAL A 45 3.36 -22.19 -6.96
CA VAL A 45 2.02 -22.63 -7.36
C VAL A 45 1.00 -22.30 -6.27
N LYS A 46 1.36 -22.50 -5.01
CA LYS A 46 0.50 -22.17 -3.86
C LYS A 46 0.33 -20.67 -3.68
N LEU A 47 1.37 -19.89 -3.98
CA LEU A 47 1.36 -18.43 -3.90
C LEU A 47 0.66 -17.76 -5.09
N PHE A 48 0.59 -18.44 -6.24
CA PHE A 48 0.11 -17.87 -7.50
C PHE A 48 -1.26 -17.16 -7.39
N PRO A 49 -2.29 -17.70 -6.70
CA PRO A 49 -3.57 -17.02 -6.56
C PRO A 49 -3.48 -15.68 -5.83
N GLN A 50 -2.60 -15.56 -4.82
CA GLN A 50 -2.43 -14.27 -4.12
C GLN A 50 -1.57 -13.31 -4.92
N MET A 51 -0.54 -13.83 -5.61
CA MET A 51 0.30 -13.01 -6.48
C MET A 51 -0.50 -12.34 -7.59
N THR A 52 -1.41 -13.06 -8.25
CA THR A 52 -2.28 -12.46 -9.29
C THR A 52 -3.15 -11.35 -8.72
N ARG A 53 -3.70 -11.53 -7.51
CA ARG A 53 -4.47 -10.48 -6.81
C ARG A 53 -3.63 -9.26 -6.46
N ILE A 54 -2.38 -9.45 -6.00
CA ILE A 54 -1.43 -8.35 -5.76
C ILE A 54 -1.17 -7.60 -7.07
N PHE A 55 -0.86 -8.30 -8.17
CA PHE A 55 -0.61 -7.68 -9.45
C PHE A 55 -1.82 -6.89 -9.96
N GLN A 56 -3.03 -7.44 -9.84
CA GLN A 56 -4.28 -6.74 -10.15
C GLN A 56 -4.45 -5.48 -9.29
N GLY A 57 -4.16 -5.58 -8.00
CA GLY A 57 -4.19 -4.47 -7.06
C GLY A 57 -3.22 -3.36 -7.46
N VAL A 58 -1.94 -3.68 -7.65
CA VAL A 58 -0.88 -2.72 -8.00
C VAL A 58 -1.16 -2.06 -9.35
N LEU A 59 -1.59 -2.83 -10.35
CA LEU A 59 -1.98 -2.27 -11.64
C LEU A 59 -3.17 -1.32 -11.50
N GLY A 60 -4.17 -1.70 -10.68
CA GLY A 60 -5.30 -0.84 -10.36
C GLY A 60 -4.88 0.48 -9.72
N CYS A 61 -3.97 0.45 -8.74
CA CYS A 61 -3.43 1.66 -8.10
C CYS A 61 -2.75 2.56 -9.14
N TYR A 62 -1.88 1.98 -9.98
CA TYR A 62 -1.19 2.72 -11.02
C TYR A 62 -2.14 3.36 -12.02
N LEU A 63 -3.14 2.62 -12.51
CA LEU A 63 -4.11 3.14 -13.47
C LEU A 63 -4.98 4.25 -12.86
N ARG A 64 -5.42 4.09 -11.60
CA ARG A 64 -6.15 5.14 -10.89
C ARG A 64 -5.30 6.37 -10.68
N TYR A 65 -4.05 6.22 -10.24
CA TYR A 65 -3.13 7.34 -10.09
C TYR A 65 -2.83 8.02 -11.43
N LYS A 66 -2.66 7.27 -12.53
CA LYS A 66 -2.35 7.84 -13.84
C LYS A 66 -3.54 8.54 -14.50
N PHE A 67 -4.74 8.00 -14.31
CA PHE A 67 -5.96 8.46 -14.96
C PHE A 67 -6.97 9.04 -13.96
N HIS A 68 -6.49 9.57 -12.83
CA HIS A 68 -7.39 10.17 -11.84
C HIS A 68 -8.00 11.46 -12.42
N PRO A 69 -9.31 11.67 -12.26
CA PRO A 69 -9.88 12.99 -12.45
C PRO A 69 -9.36 13.91 -11.34
N GLU A 70 -9.15 15.19 -11.68
CA GLU A 70 -8.87 16.22 -10.69
C GLU A 70 -9.99 16.28 -9.65
N ALA A 71 -9.61 16.34 -8.38
CA ALA A 71 -10.59 16.42 -7.30
C ALA A 71 -11.32 17.76 -7.36
N ALA A 72 -12.66 17.73 -7.37
CA ALA A 72 -13.46 18.95 -7.37
C ALA A 72 -13.39 19.74 -6.05
N SER A 73 -12.96 19.09 -4.96
CA SER A 73 -12.83 19.66 -3.62
C SER A 73 -11.67 19.02 -2.88
N THR A 74 -10.98 19.81 -2.07
CA THR A 74 -9.93 19.37 -1.12
C THR A 74 -10.49 19.06 0.27
N GLU A 75 -11.77 19.34 0.50
CA GLU A 75 -12.46 19.10 1.77
C GLU A 75 -13.58 18.07 1.59
N ALA A 76 -13.71 17.20 2.60
CA ALA A 76 -14.80 16.23 2.72
C ALA A 76 -15.71 16.62 3.88
N SER A 77 -17.02 16.41 3.70
CA SER A 77 -18.00 16.66 4.76
C SER A 77 -17.80 15.71 5.94
N ALA A 78 -18.15 16.14 7.16
CA ALA A 78 -18.10 15.28 8.34
C ALA A 78 -18.93 13.99 8.17
N ALA A 79 -20.03 14.05 7.41
CA ALA A 79 -20.89 12.90 7.11
C ALA A 79 -20.25 11.88 6.15
N PHE A 80 -19.21 12.26 5.40
CA PHE A 80 -18.50 11.37 4.49
C PHE A 80 -17.68 10.32 5.24
N PHE A 81 -17.00 10.70 6.32
CA PHE A 81 -16.10 9.80 7.05
C PHE A 81 -16.81 8.54 7.56
N PRO A 82 -17.97 8.61 8.26
CA PRO A 82 -18.69 7.41 8.67
C PRO A 82 -19.14 6.51 7.51
N GLN A 83 -19.43 7.09 6.34
CA GLN A 83 -19.80 6.33 5.13
C GLN A 83 -18.58 5.61 4.55
N LEU A 84 -17.45 6.31 4.45
CA LEU A 84 -16.18 5.76 4.01
C LEU A 84 -15.72 4.63 4.92
N GLU A 85 -15.80 4.81 6.24
CA GLU A 85 -15.42 3.76 7.19
C GLU A 85 -16.32 2.54 7.09
N ARG A 86 -17.64 2.74 6.96
CA ARG A 86 -18.60 1.65 6.76
C ARG A 86 -18.28 0.89 5.48
N PHE A 87 -17.99 1.61 4.40
CA PHE A 87 -17.65 1.01 3.12
C PHE A 87 -16.32 0.24 3.18
N ALA A 88 -15.30 0.77 3.87
CA ALA A 88 -14.04 0.07 4.09
C ALA A 88 -14.24 -1.24 4.87
N ARG A 89 -15.03 -1.23 5.94
CA ARG A 89 -15.39 -2.43 6.72
C ARG A 89 -16.16 -3.45 5.88
N GLN A 90 -17.12 -3.00 5.05
CA GLN A 90 -17.82 -3.85 4.08
C GLN A 90 -16.87 -4.49 3.04
N CYS A 91 -15.78 -3.79 2.70
CA CYS A 91 -14.75 -4.31 1.80
C CYS A 91 -13.76 -5.27 2.49
N GLY A 92 -13.86 -5.46 3.82
CA GLY A 92 -13.02 -6.39 4.58
C GLY A 92 -11.91 -5.75 5.41
N ALA A 93 -11.88 -4.42 5.56
CA ALA A 93 -10.95 -3.79 6.50
C ALA A 93 -11.35 -4.10 7.95
N THR A 94 -10.38 -4.54 8.76
CA THR A 94 -10.54 -4.72 10.21
C THR A 94 -10.66 -3.36 10.90
N ALA A 95 -9.82 -2.41 10.51
CA ALA A 95 -9.87 -1.04 10.99
C ALA A 95 -9.48 -0.05 9.89
N ILE A 96 -9.89 1.19 10.10
CA ILE A 96 -9.58 2.32 9.24
C ILE A 96 -9.31 3.53 10.15
N GLY A 97 -8.34 4.35 9.78
CA GLY A 97 -7.98 5.57 10.49
C GLY A 97 -7.44 6.63 9.55
N TYR A 98 -7.15 7.80 10.11
CA TYR A 98 -6.69 8.97 9.37
C TYR A 98 -5.47 9.55 10.06
N ALA A 99 -4.46 9.92 9.27
CA ALA A 99 -3.25 10.53 9.77
C ALA A 99 -2.82 11.68 8.87
N ARG A 100 -2.25 12.71 9.48
CA ARG A 100 -1.51 13.74 8.74
C ARG A 100 -0.07 13.28 8.60
N ILE A 101 0.44 13.28 7.38
CA ILE A 101 1.81 12.89 7.08
C ILE A 101 2.73 14.08 7.31
N THR A 102 3.77 13.83 8.09
CA THR A 102 4.87 14.75 8.35
C THR A 102 6.13 14.26 7.63
N PRO A 103 7.07 15.16 7.29
CA PRO A 103 8.27 14.81 6.53
C PRO A 103 9.10 13.66 7.12
N ASP A 104 9.13 13.53 8.45
CA ASP A 104 9.86 12.48 9.18
C ASP A 104 9.28 11.06 9.00
N LEU A 105 8.04 10.95 8.54
CA LEU A 105 7.38 9.68 8.20
C LEU A 105 7.68 9.21 6.78
N ILE A 106 8.26 10.08 5.94
CA ILE A 106 8.65 9.77 4.57
C ILE A 106 10.13 9.40 4.54
N PHE A 107 10.49 8.38 3.77
CA PHE A 107 11.90 8.04 3.60
C PHE A 107 12.63 9.17 2.89
N LYS A 108 13.92 9.33 3.20
CA LYS A 108 14.77 10.30 2.51
C LYS A 108 14.79 10.02 1.01
N ASP A 109 14.75 11.10 0.22
CA ASP A 109 14.70 11.09 -1.24
C ASP A 109 13.35 10.61 -1.84
N PHE A 110 12.32 10.43 -1.01
CA PHE A 110 10.95 10.13 -1.46
C PHE A 110 10.02 11.34 -1.28
N VAL A 111 8.96 11.34 -2.08
CA VAL A 111 7.87 12.31 -2.03
C VAL A 111 6.54 11.60 -2.19
N ILE A 112 5.53 12.05 -1.45
CA ILE A 112 4.14 11.60 -1.61
C ILE A 112 3.25 12.78 -2.02
N PRO A 113 2.17 12.53 -2.77
CA PRO A 113 1.34 13.59 -3.36
C PRO A 113 0.46 14.34 -2.35
N HIS A 114 0.06 13.70 -1.25
CA HIS A 114 -0.95 14.22 -0.33
C HIS A 114 -0.50 14.18 1.12
N GLN A 115 -0.81 15.24 1.85
CA GLN A 115 -0.50 15.35 3.28
C GLN A 115 -1.43 14.55 4.18
N ASN A 116 -2.60 14.13 3.70
CA ASN A 116 -3.54 13.31 4.46
C ASN A 116 -3.45 11.85 4.00
N ALA A 117 -3.40 10.92 4.95
CA ALA A 117 -3.38 9.49 4.69
C ALA A 117 -4.61 8.81 5.31
N ILE A 118 -5.19 7.88 4.55
CA ILE A 118 -6.15 6.90 5.03
C ILE A 118 -5.36 5.63 5.34
N VAL A 119 -5.43 5.17 6.59
CA VAL A 119 -4.75 3.97 7.06
C VAL A 119 -5.76 2.84 7.13
N ILE A 120 -5.49 1.75 6.42
CA ILE A 120 -6.34 0.54 6.40
C ILE A 120 -5.58 -0.58 7.10
N ILE A 121 -6.25 -1.28 8.00
CA ILE A 121 -5.71 -2.45 8.70
C ILE A 121 -6.50 -3.67 8.26
N SER A 122 -5.78 -4.70 7.81
CA SER A 122 -6.31 -6.03 7.54
C SER A 122 -5.68 -7.02 8.52
N GLU A 123 -6.51 -7.87 9.12
CA GLU A 123 -6.05 -8.87 10.07
C GLU A 123 -5.55 -10.13 9.35
N MET A 124 -4.36 -10.58 9.75
CA MET A 124 -3.81 -11.86 9.34
C MET A 124 -4.15 -12.93 10.36
N ARG A 125 -4.45 -14.14 9.89
CA ARG A 125 -4.58 -15.32 10.75
C ARG A 125 -3.25 -15.63 11.42
N LYS A 126 -3.29 -15.98 12.71
CA LYS A 126 -2.09 -16.24 13.51
C LYS A 126 -1.51 -17.64 13.26
N GLU A 127 -2.38 -18.59 12.95
CA GLU A 127 -2.04 -20.02 12.83
C GLU A 127 -0.93 -20.29 11.80
N PRO A 128 -0.93 -19.67 10.59
CA PRO A 128 0.13 -19.87 9.61
C PRO A 128 1.53 -19.44 10.07
N PHE A 129 1.62 -18.55 11.07
CA PHE A 129 2.89 -18.03 11.57
C PHE A 129 3.54 -18.90 12.66
N VAL A 130 2.82 -19.91 13.17
CA VAL A 130 3.38 -20.85 14.17
C VAL A 130 4.58 -21.60 13.60
N THR A 131 4.61 -21.83 12.29
CA THR A 131 5.67 -22.55 11.57
C THR A 131 6.55 -21.64 10.71
N ALA A 132 6.51 -20.33 10.93
CA ALA A 132 7.29 -19.40 10.13
C ALA A 132 8.82 -19.65 10.28
N PRO A 133 9.61 -19.58 9.19
CA PRO A 133 9.20 -19.30 7.81
C PRO A 133 8.56 -20.53 7.13
N SER A 134 7.42 -20.32 6.48
CA SER A 134 6.66 -21.36 5.76
C SER A 134 5.84 -20.80 4.60
N VAL A 135 5.43 -21.64 3.67
CA VAL A 135 4.57 -21.24 2.53
C VAL A 135 3.23 -20.72 3.02
N GLU A 136 2.71 -21.29 4.09
CA GLU A 136 1.46 -20.89 4.72
C GLU A 136 1.60 -19.47 5.28
N SER A 137 2.70 -19.18 5.99
CA SER A 137 2.98 -17.81 6.48
C SER A 137 3.13 -16.81 5.32
N MET A 138 3.84 -17.17 4.24
CA MET A 138 3.98 -16.33 3.06
C MET A 138 2.66 -16.11 2.33
N THR A 139 1.81 -17.13 2.26
CA THR A 139 0.48 -17.05 1.65
C THR A 139 -0.42 -16.10 2.43
N GLU A 140 -0.37 -16.14 3.77
CA GLU A 140 -1.13 -15.24 4.63
C GLU A 140 -0.65 -13.79 4.49
N VAL A 141 0.67 -13.55 4.42
CA VAL A 141 1.24 -12.23 4.13
C VAL A 141 0.79 -11.73 2.76
N ALA A 142 0.92 -12.55 1.71
CA ALA A 142 0.51 -12.18 0.36
C ALA A 142 -0.98 -11.86 0.27
N LYS A 143 -1.83 -12.62 0.99
CA LYS A 143 -3.25 -12.35 1.12
C LYS A 143 -3.51 -10.98 1.74
N ALA A 144 -2.82 -10.63 2.84
CA ALA A 144 -3.01 -9.33 3.50
C ALA A 144 -2.61 -8.15 2.59
N TYR A 145 -1.51 -8.27 1.85
CA TYR A 145 -1.11 -7.28 0.84
C TYR A 145 -2.15 -7.16 -0.28
N ALA A 146 -2.63 -8.28 -0.81
CA ALA A 146 -3.68 -8.30 -1.83
C ALA A 146 -4.96 -7.62 -1.35
N ASP A 147 -5.46 -8.01 -0.18
CA ASP A 147 -6.70 -7.48 0.39
C ASP A 147 -6.60 -5.98 0.63
N THR A 148 -5.53 -5.52 1.28
CA THR A 148 -5.34 -4.09 1.59
C THR A 148 -5.23 -3.25 0.33
N THR A 149 -4.52 -3.74 -0.69
CA THR A 149 -4.40 -3.04 -1.98
C THR A 149 -5.73 -2.97 -2.72
N LEU A 150 -6.51 -4.06 -2.70
CA LEU A 150 -7.84 -4.09 -3.33
C LEU A 150 -8.84 -3.20 -2.59
N ILE A 151 -8.79 -3.11 -1.26
CA ILE A 151 -9.60 -2.18 -0.49
C ILE A 151 -9.20 -0.74 -0.86
N ALA A 152 -7.90 -0.40 -0.84
CA ALA A 152 -7.43 0.93 -1.21
C ALA A 152 -7.94 1.37 -2.59
N ASN A 153 -7.87 0.48 -3.59
CA ASN A 153 -8.42 0.73 -4.92
C ASN A 153 -9.93 0.98 -4.97
N LYS A 154 -10.70 0.41 -4.05
CA LYS A 154 -12.14 0.69 -3.97
C LYS A 154 -12.43 2.03 -3.31
N LEU A 155 -11.54 2.49 -2.42
CA LEU A 155 -11.68 3.76 -1.73
C LEU A 155 -11.13 4.96 -2.54
N SER A 156 -10.29 4.71 -3.55
CA SER A 156 -9.69 5.70 -4.44
C SER A 156 -10.50 5.89 -5.72
#